data_AF-A0A096F8H8-F1
#
_entry.id   AF-A0A096F8H8-F1
#
_cell.length_a   1.000
_cell.length_b   1.000
_cell.length_c   1.000
_cell.angle_alpha   90.00
_cell.angle_beta   90.00
_cell.angle_gamma   90.00
#
_symmetry.space_group_name_H-M   'P 1'
#
loop_
_entity.id
_entity.type
_entity.pdbx_description
1 polymer ?
#
loop_
_entity_poly.entity_id
_entity_poly.type
_entity_poly.pdbx_seq_one_letter_code
_entity_poly.pdbx_strand_id
1 'polypeptide(L)'
;MNLKKYLMALSPTERGEFARRCGTTIGHLSNVMNGYKPCSPELAVAIERESNGDIRGEGLTQKLDWAYIRSSAAHLTAEQAAPAGQEAA
;
A
#
# COMPACT_ATOMS: atom_id res chain seq x y z
N MET A 1 7.74 1.45 -11.37
CA MET A 1 6.96 2.70 -11.45
C MET A 1 7.18 3.51 -10.17
N ASN A 2 6.92 4.82 -10.12
CA ASN A 2 6.90 5.59 -8.86
C ASN A 2 5.53 6.28 -8.68
N LEU A 3 5.20 6.66 -7.45
CA LEU A 3 3.87 7.19 -7.10
C LEU A 3 3.46 8.39 -7.97
N LYS A 4 4.39 9.30 -8.25
CA LYS A 4 4.14 10.47 -9.11
C LYS A 4 3.68 10.05 -10.50
N LYS A 5 4.44 9.19 -11.18
CA LYS A 5 4.09 8.71 -12.52
C LYS A 5 2.74 7.97 -12.52
N TYR A 6 2.48 7.15 -11.50
CA TYR A 6 1.22 6.41 -11.38
C TYR A 6 0.03 7.34 -11.22
N LEU A 7 0.10 8.30 -10.29
CA LEU A 7 -0.96 9.28 -10.11
C LEU A 7 -1.16 10.15 -11.36
N MET A 8 -0.08 10.55 -12.05
CA MET A 8 -0.20 11.37 -13.27
C MET A 8 -0.87 10.63 -14.44
N ALA A 9 -0.80 9.30 -14.48
CA ALA A 9 -1.51 8.49 -15.47
C ALA A 9 -3.03 8.39 -15.21
N LEU A 10 -3.46 8.59 -13.97
CA LEU A 10 -4.88 8.60 -13.59
C LEU A 10 -5.53 9.96 -13.91
N SER A 11 -6.80 9.93 -14.28
CA SER A 11 -7.66 11.12 -14.35
C SER A 11 -7.89 11.73 -12.96
N PRO A 12 -8.31 13.00 -12.85
CA PRO A 12 -8.58 13.64 -11.57
C PRO A 12 -9.56 12.87 -10.68
N THR A 13 -10.61 12.30 -11.28
CA THR A 13 -11.61 11.48 -10.56
C THR A 13 -10.99 10.20 -10.02
N GLU A 14 -10.20 9.49 -10.84
CA GLU A 14 -9.53 8.25 -10.43
C GLU A 14 -8.50 8.49 -9.31
N ARG A 15 -7.82 9.63 -9.30
CA ARG A 15 -6.92 10.01 -8.19
C ARG A 15 -7.70 10.17 -6.88
N GLY A 16 -8.90 10.74 -6.93
CA GLY A 16 -9.79 10.86 -5.78
C GLY A 16 -10.22 9.52 -5.23
N GLU A 17 -10.69 8.62 -6.10
CA GLU A 17 -11.05 7.26 -5.70
C GLU A 17 -9.85 6.48 -5.18
N PHE A 18 -8.68 6.61 -5.80
CA PHE A 18 -7.45 5.98 -5.33
C PHE A 18 -7.05 6.47 -3.93
N ALA A 19 -7.10 7.79 -3.69
CA ALA A 19 -6.83 8.35 -2.37
C ALA A 19 -7.79 7.80 -1.31
N ARG A 20 -9.09 7.75 -1.63
CA ARG A 20 -10.13 7.22 -0.75
C ARG A 20 -9.90 5.76 -0.42
N ARG A 21 -9.58 4.92 -1.41
CA ARG A 21 -9.25 3.49 -1.21
C ARG A 21 -7.99 3.30 -0.36
N CYS A 22 -7.01 4.18 -0.52
CA CYS A 22 -5.80 4.20 0.33
C CYS A 22 -6.08 4.73 1.75
N GLY A 23 -7.30 5.17 2.07
CA GLY A 23 -7.65 5.74 3.38
C GLY A 23 -7.07 7.14 3.62
N THR A 24 -6.84 7.92 2.56
CA THR A 24 -6.23 9.25 2.64
C THR A 24 -6.90 10.27 1.72
N THR A 25 -6.33 11.47 1.58
CA THR A 25 -6.83 12.53 0.70
C THR A 25 -5.90 12.77 -0.50
N ILE A 26 -6.44 13.32 -1.59
CA ILE A 26 -5.64 13.69 -2.78
C ILE A 26 -4.53 14.68 -2.40
N GLY A 27 -4.82 15.63 -1.51
CA GLY A 27 -3.85 16.60 -1.03
C GLY A 27 -2.69 15.94 -0.29
N HIS A 28 -2.98 14.94 0.54
CA HIS A 28 -1.94 14.19 1.24
C HIS A 28 -1.09 13.36 0.26
N LEU A 29 -1.71 12.65 -0.69
CA LEU A 29 -0.97 11.94 -1.75
C LEU A 29 -0.11 12.90 -2.58
N SER A 30 -0.62 14.09 -2.89
CA SER A 30 0.10 15.15 -3.61
C SER A 30 1.35 15.61 -2.84
N ASN A 31 1.24 15.74 -1.52
CA ASN A 31 2.39 16.07 -0.68
C ASN A 31 3.42 14.95 -0.65
N VAL A 32 2.98 13.70 -0.56
CA VAL A 32 3.86 12.52 -0.57
C VAL A 32 4.57 12.37 -1.91
N MET A 33 3.85 12.41 -3.03
CA MET A 33 4.44 12.23 -4.37
C MET A 33 5.45 13.31 -4.77
N ASN A 34 5.33 14.51 -4.18
CA ASN A 34 6.25 15.62 -4.40
C ASN A 34 7.34 15.72 -3.32
N GLY A 35 7.36 14.81 -2.33
CA GLY A 35 8.37 14.76 -1.28
C GLY A 35 8.21 15.81 -0.17
N TYR A 36 7.10 16.55 -0.14
CA TYR A 36 6.84 17.54 0.92
C TYR A 36 6.51 16.90 2.27
N LYS A 37 5.96 15.67 2.26
CA LYS A 37 5.68 14.89 3.46
C LYS A 37 6.17 13.45 3.30
N PRO A 38 6.72 12.84 4.36
CA PRO A 38 7.11 11.43 4.31
C PRO A 38 5.87 10.54 4.22
N CYS A 39 5.97 9.43 3.47
CA CYS A 39 4.94 8.39 3.48
C CYS A 39 5.02 7.59 4.79
N SER A 40 3.90 7.44 5.50
CA SER A 40 3.85 6.53 6.65
C SER A 40 3.94 5.07 6.17
N PRO A 41 4.40 4.14 7.03
CA PRO A 41 4.33 2.71 6.79
C PRO A 41 2.92 2.23 6.40
N GLU A 42 1.88 2.66 7.12
CA GLU A 42 0.50 2.22 6.81
C GLU A 42 0.06 2.70 5.43
N LEU A 43 0.35 3.96 5.10
CA LEU A 43 0.00 4.51 3.79
C LEU A 43 0.80 3.84 2.67
N ALA A 44 2.06 3.47 2.91
CA ALA A 44 2.87 2.77 1.91
C ALA A 44 2.29 1.40 1.57
N VAL A 45 1.88 0.63 2.59
CA VAL A 45 1.20 -0.66 2.40
C VAL A 45 -0.14 -0.47 1.68
N ALA A 46 -0.93 0.54 2.06
CA ALA A 46 -2.20 0.85 1.39
C ALA A 46 -2.00 1.19 -0.09
N ILE A 47 -1.03 2.04 -0.42
CA ILE A 47 -0.70 2.39 -1.81
C ILE A 47 -0.26 1.16 -2.61
N GLU A 48 0.59 0.30 -2.05
CA GLU A 48 1.02 -0.93 -2.74
C GLU A 48 -0.17 -1.86 -3.03
N ARG A 49 -1.04 -2.08 -2.04
CA ARG A 49 -2.24 -2.91 -2.19
C ARG A 49 -3.20 -2.33 -3.23
N GLU A 50 -3.54 -1.05 -3.11
CA GLU A 50 -4.54 -0.41 -3.97
C GLU A 50 -4.06 -0.13 -5.40
N SER A 51 -2.73 -0.15 -5.61
CA SER A 51 -2.10 -0.11 -6.94
C SER A 51 -1.78 -1.50 -7.49
N ASN A 52 -2.25 -2.57 -6.82
CA ASN A 52 -2.02 -3.95 -7.22
C ASN A 52 -0.52 -4.29 -7.43
N GLY A 53 0.36 -3.67 -6.64
CA GLY A 53 1.80 -3.88 -6.71
C GLY A 53 2.55 -3.03 -7.74
N ASP A 54 1.89 -2.18 -8.53
CA ASP A 54 2.56 -1.27 -9.48
C ASP A 54 3.48 -0.28 -8.75
N ILE A 55 3.05 0.19 -7.57
CA ILE A 55 3.85 0.99 -6.67
C ILE A 55 4.31 0.13 -5.50
N ARG A 56 5.63 -0.07 -5.41
CA ARG A 56 6.27 -0.82 -4.32
C ARG A 56 6.50 0.08 -3.10
N GLY A 57 6.18 -0.42 -1.91
CA GLY A 57 6.34 0.26 -0.63
C GLY A 57 7.78 0.65 -0.32
N GLU A 58 8.74 -0.12 -0.82
CA GLU A 58 10.19 0.14 -0.79
C GLU A 58 10.54 1.52 -1.36
N GLY A 59 9.82 1.96 -2.39
CA GLY A 59 10.01 3.26 -3.03
C GLY A 59 9.28 4.42 -2.33
N LEU A 60 8.49 4.15 -1.30
CA LEU A 60 7.68 5.15 -0.58
C LEU A 60 8.24 5.49 0.79
N THR A 61 8.81 4.50 1.50
CA THR A 61 9.32 4.71 2.86
C THR A 61 10.44 3.73 3.20
N GLN A 62 11.48 4.25 3.85
CA GLN A 62 12.59 3.46 4.41
C GLN A 62 12.38 3.13 5.89
N LYS A 63 11.22 3.45 6.45
CA LYS A 63 10.89 3.19 7.85
C LYS A 63 10.61 1.71 8.16
N LEU A 64 10.45 0.88 7.12
CA LEU A 64 10.23 -0.56 7.24
C LEU A 64 11.38 -1.32 6.57
N ASP A 65 11.75 -2.46 7.16
CA ASP A 65 12.57 -3.46 6.48
C ASP A 65 11.69 -4.31 5.56
N TRP A 66 11.52 -3.82 4.33
CA TRP A 66 10.75 -4.52 3.32
C TRP A 66 11.36 -5.85 2.88
N ALA A 67 12.69 -5.99 2.93
CA ALA A 67 13.35 -7.24 2.58
C ALA A 67 12.94 -8.34 3.57
N TYR A 68 12.96 -8.03 4.87
CA TYR A 68 12.47 -8.91 5.92
C TYR A 68 10.97 -9.24 5.76
N ILE A 69 10.13 -8.24 5.47
CA ILE A 69 8.68 -8.45 5.28
C ILE A 69 8.41 -9.42 4.11
N ARG A 70 9.12 -9.25 2.99
CA ARG A 70 8.96 -10.08 1.78
C ARG A 70 9.45 -11.50 1.99
N SER A 71 10.56 -11.69 2.69
CA SER A 71 11.07 -13.03 3.02
C SER A 71 10.16 -13.75 4.01
N SER A 72 9.50 -13.01 4.92
CA SER A 72 8.58 -13.58 5.91
C SER A 72 7.33 -14.20 5.28
N ALA A 73 6.84 -13.67 4.15
CA ALA A 73 5.69 -14.25 3.44
C ALA A 73 5.99 -15.65 2.87
N ALA A 74 7.25 -15.97 2.57
CA ALA A 74 7.65 -17.30 2.10
C ALA A 74 7.59 -18.38 3.21
N HIS A 75 7.53 -17.97 4.48
CA HIS A 75 7.41 -18.86 5.62
C HIS A 75 5.94 -19.11 6.04
N LEU A 76 4.97 -18.46 5.41
CA LEU A 76 3.55 -18.80 5.57
C LEU A 76 3.28 -20.12 4.81
N THR A 77 3.63 -21.24 5.42
CA THR A 77 3.20 -22.55 4.97
C THR A 77 1.67 -22.62 4.95
N ALA A 78 1.09 -23.26 3.94
CA ALA A 78 -0.35 -23.39 3.72
C ALA A 78 -1.15 -23.95 4.91
N GLU A 79 -0.48 -24.55 5.89
CA GLU A 79 -1.07 -25.17 7.08
C GLU A 79 -1.75 -24.19 8.06
N GLN A 80 -1.47 -22.88 7.98
CA GLN A 80 -2.05 -21.89 8.92
C GLN A 80 -3.23 -21.09 8.34
N ALA A 81 -3.73 -21.45 7.16
CA ALA A 81 -4.89 -20.80 6.54
C ALA A 81 -6.21 -21.50 6.90
N ALA A 82 -6.59 -21.51 8.19
CA ALA A 82 -7.94 -21.68 8.79
C ALA A 82 -7.86 -22.44 10.14
N PRO A 83 -8.57 -21.97 11.20
CA PRO A 83 -9.99 -22.27 11.31
C PRO A 83 -10.80 -21.05 11.80
N ALA A 84 -11.67 -20.53 10.95
CA ALA A 84 -12.75 -19.63 11.38
C ALA A 84 -14.08 -20.25 10.95
N GLY A 85 -14.44 -21.32 11.66
CA GLY A 85 -15.65 -22.09 11.45
C GLY A 85 -15.78 -23.12 12.56
N GLN A 86 -15.86 -22.66 13.81
CA GLN A 86 -16.36 -23.50 14.91
C GLN A 86 -17.53 -22.76 15.57
N GLU A 87 -18.72 -23.13 15.11
CA GLU A 87 -19.92 -23.46 15.89
C GLU A 87 -19.96 -22.99 17.35
N ALA A 88 -20.95 -22.14 17.66
CA ALA A 88 -21.59 -22.12 18.97
C ALA A 88 -23.10 -22.27 18.73
N ALA A 89 -23.58 -23.46 19.07
CA ALA A 89 -24.98 -23.86 19.14
C ALA A 89 -25.74 -23.15 20.26
#